data_AF-A0A9P0KS71-F1
#
_entry.id   AF-A0A9P0KS71-F1
#
_cell.length_a   1.000
_cell.length_b   1.000
_cell.length_c   1.000
_cell.angle_alpha   90.00
_cell.angle_beta   90.00
_cell.angle_gamma   90.00
#
_symmetry.space_group_name_H-M   'P 1'
#
loop_
_entity.id
_entity.type
_entity.pdbx_description
1 polymer ?
#
loop_
_entity_poly.entity_id
_entity_poly.type
_entity_poly.pdbx_seq_one_letter_code
_entity_poly.pdbx_strand_id
1 'polypeptide(L)'
;MPRRTAIVSPKLSAKKRKTWDVDHMKRAVQAVREKTMGTLKAAKTYGVPRTTVQRLAKMDHLSVEEAVQIKLGRGTVLTPELEESLISSLYS
;
A
#
# COMPACT_ATOMS: atom_id res chain seq x y z
N MET A 1 -11.53 -18.62 -23.02
CA MET A 1 -10.15 -18.19 -22.66
C MET A 1 -9.79 -18.77 -21.30
N PRO A 2 -8.68 -19.51 -21.15
CA PRO A 2 -8.32 -20.10 -19.87
C PRO A 2 -7.87 -19.01 -18.89
N ARG A 3 -8.50 -18.97 -17.70
CA ARG A 3 -8.12 -18.07 -16.60
C ARG A 3 -6.84 -18.63 -15.95
N ARG A 4 -5.80 -17.80 -15.92
CA ARG A 4 -4.44 -18.09 -15.43
C ARG A 4 -4.48 -18.79 -14.06
N THR A 5 -3.82 -19.94 -13.95
CA THR A 5 -3.77 -20.80 -12.76
C THR A 5 -3.20 -20.05 -11.54
N ALA A 6 -3.81 -20.26 -10.38
CA ALA A 6 -3.36 -19.68 -9.13
C ALA A 6 -2.00 -20.29 -8.76
N ILE A 7 -0.94 -19.50 -8.89
CA ILE A 7 0.38 -19.82 -8.36
C ILE A 7 0.24 -19.76 -6.84
N VAL A 8 0.08 -20.93 -6.20
CA VAL A 8 0.16 -21.07 -4.74
C VAL A 8 1.55 -20.60 -4.34
N SER A 9 1.61 -19.37 -3.87
CA SER A 9 2.88 -18.73 -3.51
C SER A 9 3.28 -19.22 -2.13
N PRO A 10 4.48 -19.80 -1.94
CA PRO A 10 4.94 -20.17 -0.61
C PRO A 10 4.95 -18.92 0.26
N LYS A 11 4.57 -19.07 1.53
CA LYS A 11 4.38 -17.99 2.51
C LYS A 11 5.67 -17.17 2.59
N LEU A 12 5.74 -16.10 1.80
CA LEU A 12 6.88 -15.20 1.71
C LEU A 12 7.11 -14.67 3.13
N SER A 13 8.33 -14.88 3.65
CA SER A 13 8.83 -14.24 4.87
C SER A 13 8.40 -12.79 4.92
N ALA A 14 8.19 -12.23 6.13
CA ALA A 14 7.69 -10.88 6.33
C ALA A 14 8.54 -9.83 5.57
N LYS A 15 8.23 -9.66 4.28
CA LYS A 15 8.97 -8.80 3.38
C LYS A 15 8.78 -7.41 3.96
N LYS A 16 9.89 -6.77 4.35
CA LYS A 16 9.87 -5.40 4.86
C LYS A 16 9.03 -4.58 3.88
N ARG A 17 7.86 -4.13 4.34
CA ARG A 17 6.95 -3.33 3.53
C ARG A 17 7.55 -1.93 3.46
N LYS A 18 7.28 -1.21 2.37
CA LYS A 18 7.67 0.20 2.25
C LYS A 18 9.20 0.42 2.25
N THR A 19 9.96 -0.48 1.63
CA THR A 19 11.41 -0.34 1.41
C THR A 19 11.77 0.68 0.32
N TRP A 20 10.78 1.41 -0.20
CA TRP A 20 10.98 2.40 -1.24
C TRP A 20 11.12 3.78 -0.62
N ASP A 21 11.86 4.65 -1.31
CA ASP A 21 12.04 6.02 -0.89
C ASP A 21 10.73 6.81 -1.02
N VAL A 22 10.42 7.58 0.03
CA VAL A 22 9.16 8.32 0.16
C VAL A 22 9.08 9.43 -0.88
N ASP A 23 10.17 10.15 -1.14
CA ASP A 23 10.22 11.24 -2.11
C ASP A 23 10.05 10.72 -3.54
N HIS A 24 10.77 9.65 -3.88
CA HIS A 24 10.62 8.97 -5.17
C HIS A 24 9.18 8.48 -5.40
N MET A 25 8.50 7.99 -4.36
CA MET A 25 7.10 7.59 -4.47
C MET A 25 6.16 8.79 -4.67
N LYS A 26 6.38 9.90 -3.96
CA LYS A 26 5.59 11.14 -4.14
C LYS A 26 5.69 11.63 -5.58
N ARG A 27 6.91 11.76 -6.11
CA ARG A 27 7.17 12.21 -7.49
C ARG A 27 6.56 11.28 -8.53
N ALA A 28 6.62 9.96 -8.29
CA ALA A 28 6.00 8.97 -9.17
C ALA A 28 4.47 9.08 -9.19
N VAL A 29 3.84 9.25 -8.03
CA VAL A 29 2.38 9.37 -7.91
C VAL A 29 1.89 10.68 -8.53
N GLN A 30 2.60 11.79 -8.28
CA GLN A 30 2.29 13.08 -8.87
C GLN A 30 2.34 13.03 -10.40
N ALA A 31 3.42 12.50 -10.98
CA ALA A 31 3.55 12.37 -12.43
C ALA A 31 2.46 11.50 -13.08
N VAL A 32 1.96 10.49 -12.36
CA VAL A 32 0.86 9.65 -12.84
C VAL A 32 -0.49 10.37 -12.73
N ARG A 33 -0.74 11.14 -11.66
CA ARG A 33 -1.96 11.95 -11.50
C ARG A 33 -2.04 13.07 -12.53
N GLU A 34 -0.93 13.75 -12.78
CA GLU A 34 -0.80 14.79 -13.80
C GLU A 34 -0.81 14.25 -15.24
N LYS A 35 -0.89 12.92 -15.42
CA LYS A 35 -0.84 12.21 -16.71
C LYS A 35 0.42 12.48 -17.53
N THR A 36 1.48 13.01 -16.93
CA THR A 36 2.76 13.27 -17.60
C THR A 36 3.49 11.97 -17.94
N MET A 37 3.34 10.94 -17.10
CA MET A 37 3.95 9.63 -17.32
C MET A 37 3.00 8.49 -16.94
N GLY A 38 2.95 7.44 -17.76
CA GLY A 38 2.24 6.21 -17.42
C GLY A 38 2.87 5.49 -16.22
N THR A 39 2.07 4.70 -15.51
CA THR A 39 2.48 4.04 -14.26
C THR A 39 3.71 3.15 -14.40
N LEU A 40 3.89 2.50 -15.55
CA LEU A 40 5.07 1.68 -15.84
C LEU A 40 6.34 2.53 -15.98
N LYS A 41 6.24 3.68 -16.65
CA LYS A 41 7.36 4.60 -16.88
C LYS A 41 7.78 5.23 -15.55
N ALA A 42 6.83 5.78 -14.80
CA ALA A 42 7.09 6.37 -13.49
C ALA A 42 7.77 5.37 -12.53
N ALA A 43 7.29 4.12 -12.48
CA ALA A 43 7.88 3.08 -11.65
C ALA A 43 9.35 2.80 -11.99
N LYS A 44 9.70 2.74 -13.28
CA LYS A 44 11.08 2.53 -13.72
C LYS A 44 11.97 3.74 -13.45
N THR A 45 11.47 4.94 -13.72
CA THR A 45 12.22 6.19 -13.55
C THR A 45 12.59 6.45 -12.09
N TYR A 46 11.66 6.21 -11.18
CA TYR A 46 11.84 6.50 -9.76
C TYR A 46 12.23 5.27 -8.91
N GLY A 47 12.43 4.10 -9.53
CA GLY A 47 12.83 2.88 -8.82
C GLY A 47 11.79 2.37 -7.81
N VAL A 48 10.51 2.70 -8.01
CA VAL A 48 9.42 2.37 -7.08
C VAL A 48 8.52 1.24 -7.61
N PRO A 49 7.86 0.46 -6.73
CA PRO A 49 6.97 -0.61 -7.19
C PRO A 49 5.75 -0.10 -7.98
N ARG A 50 5.60 -0.60 -9.22
CA ARG A 50 4.50 -0.21 -10.15
C ARG A 50 3.10 -0.36 -9.55
N THR A 51 2.82 -1.48 -8.89
CA THR A 51 1.50 -1.76 -8.32
C THR A 51 1.17 -0.80 -7.18
N THR A 52 2.19 -0.36 -6.43
CA THR A 52 2.05 0.66 -5.38
C THR A 52 1.72 2.02 -5.98
N VAL A 53 2.48 2.47 -6.99
CA VAL A 53 2.18 3.73 -7.71
C VAL A 53 0.77 3.70 -8.28
N GLN A 54 0.36 2.58 -8.91
CA GLN A 54 -0.98 2.44 -9.46
C GLN A 54 -2.08 2.58 -8.40
N ARG A 55 -1.89 1.94 -7.24
CA ARG A 55 -2.85 1.99 -6.15
C ARG A 55 -2.96 3.41 -5.59
N LEU A 56 -1.82 4.06 -5.30
CA LEU A 56 -1.80 5.41 -4.73
C LEU A 56 -2.32 6.48 -5.70
N ALA A 57 -2.05 6.31 -7.01
CA ALA A 57 -2.57 7.21 -8.03
C ALA A 57 -4.09 7.14 -8.21
N LYS A 58 -4.73 6.01 -7.85
CA LYS A 58 -6.20 5.84 -7.86
C LYS A 58 -6.88 6.36 -6.58
N MET A 59 -6.12 6.69 -5.54
CA MET A 59 -6.66 7.21 -4.28
C MET A 59 -6.86 8.72 -4.42
N ASP A 60 -7.84 9.11 -5.24
CA ASP A 60 -8.05 10.51 -5.65
C ASP A 60 -8.47 11.41 -4.48
N HIS A 61 -9.05 10.83 -3.43
CA HIS A 61 -9.53 11.51 -2.23
C HIS A 61 -8.42 11.90 -1.25
N LEU A 62 -7.17 11.48 -1.47
CA LEU A 62 -6.07 11.68 -0.53
C LEU A 62 -4.93 12.48 -1.18
N SER A 63 -4.32 13.38 -0.42
CA SER A 63 -3.14 14.11 -0.87
C SER A 63 -1.99 13.14 -1.18
N VAL A 64 -1.07 13.54 -2.07
CA VAL A 64 0.07 12.70 -2.46
C VAL A 64 0.91 12.32 -1.24
N GLU A 65 1.04 13.22 -0.27
CA GLU A 65 1.81 12.96 0.96
C GLU A 65 1.13 11.93 1.87
N GLU A 66 -0.16 12.13 2.12
CA GLU A 66 -0.99 11.26 2.93
C GLU A 66 -1.08 9.86 2.30
N ALA A 67 -1.25 9.78 0.98
CA ALA A 67 -1.31 8.54 0.22
C ALA A 67 -0.04 7.71 0.42
N VAL A 68 1.11 8.37 0.41
CA VAL A 68 2.40 7.73 0.63
C VAL A 68 2.56 7.27 2.08
N GLN A 69 1.97 7.97 3.06
CA GLN A 69 2.04 7.60 4.48
C GLN A 69 1.10 6.46 4.89
N ILE A 70 0.06 6.14 4.12
CA ILE A 70 -0.89 5.05 4.42
C ILE A 70 -0.19 3.76 4.87
N LYS A 71 -0.66 3.19 5.98
CA LYS A 71 -0.23 1.87 6.47
C LYS A 71 -0.62 0.81 5.45
N LEU A 72 0.37 0.20 4.79
CA LEU A 72 0.12 -0.90 3.85
C LEU A 72 -0.26 -2.18 4.62
N GLY A 73 -1.50 -2.61 4.44
CA GLY A 73 -2.01 -3.88 4.98
C GLY A 73 -3.52 -3.87 5.08
N ARG A 74 -4.10 -5.03 5.41
CA ARG A 74 -5.46 -5.07 5.95
C ARG A 74 -5.41 -4.61 7.41
N GLY A 75 -6.43 -3.91 7.87
CA GLY A 75 -6.59 -3.58 9.29
C GLY A 75 -6.66 -4.84 10.14
N THR A 76 -6.32 -4.71 11.41
CA THR A 76 -6.58 -5.75 12.41
C THR A 76 -8.07 -5.74 12.75
N VAL A 77 -8.65 -6.94 12.95
CA VAL A 77 -10.04 -7.09 13.39
C VAL A 77 -10.19 -6.69 14.86
N LEU A 78 -9.12 -6.87 15.64
CA LEU A 78 -9.02 -6.41 17.01
C LEU A 78 -8.80 -4.88 16.99
N THR A 79 -9.88 -4.14 17.23
CA THR A 79 -9.86 -2.69 17.44
C THR A 79 -9.43 -2.38 18.87
N PRO A 80 -8.83 -1.22 19.15
CA PRO A 80 -8.40 -0.86 20.50
C PRO A 80 -9.58 -0.84 21.50
N GLU A 81 -10.76 -0.42 21.05
CA GLU A 81 -11.99 -0.46 21.85
C GLU A 81 -12.37 -1.89 22.28
N LEU A 82 -12.18 -2.87 21.39
CA LEU A 82 -12.44 -4.28 21.70
C LEU A 82 -11.36 -4.86 22.63
N GLU A 83 -10.11 -4.43 22.48
CA GLU A 83 -9.03 -4.79 23.41
C GLU A 83 -9.34 -4.31 24.83
N GLU A 84 -9.79 -3.06 24.98
CA GLU A 84 -10.16 -2.48 26.27
C GLU A 84 -11.35 -3.22 26.92
N SER A 85 -12.38 -3.56 26.14
CA SER A 85 -13.53 -4.33 26.63
C SER A 85 -13.13 -5.73 27.13
N LEU A 86 -12.23 -6.41 26.40
CA LEU A 86 -11.71 -7.71 26.80
C LEU A 86 -10.86 -7.63 28.07
N ILE A 87 -9.97 -6.64 28.17
CA ILE A 87 -9.16 -6.39 29.38
C ILE A 87 -10.09 -6.17 30.58
N SER A 88 -11.10 -5.30 30.45
CA SER A 88 -12.05 -5.03 31.54
C SER A 88 -12.76 -6.29 32.05
N SER A 89 -13.07 -7.25 31.18
CA SER A 89 -13.74 -8.50 31.58
C SER A 89 -12.83 -9.50 32.31
N LEU A 90 -11.51 -9.39 32.17
CA LEU A 90 -10.54 -10.30 32.82
C LEU A 90 -10.10 -9.81 34.20
N TYR A 91 -10.28 -8.53 34.49
CA TYR A 91 -9.93 -7.89 35.77
C TYR A 91 -11.14 -7.60 36.67
N SER A 92 -12.34 -8.04 36.27
CA SER A 92 -13.57 -8.00 37.09
C SER A 92 -13.78 -9.32 37.84
#